data_AF-A0A960BNN3-F1
#
_entry.id   AF-A0A960BNN3-F1
#
_cell.length_a   1.000
_cell.length_b   1.000
_cell.length_c   1.000
_cell.angle_alpha   90.00
_cell.angle_beta   90.00
_cell.angle_gamma   90.00
#
_symmetry.space_group_name_H-M   'P 1'
#
loop_
_entity.id
_entity.type
_entity.pdbx_description
1 polymer ?
#
loop_
_entity_poly.entity_id
_entity_poly.type
_entity_poly.pdbx_seq_one_letter_code
_entity_poly.pdbx_strand_id
1 'polypeptide(L)'
;MSQRRLHLANPQGRDAVVAGEAPPTPPSPKMGVNGQPAQFHRFVAGGAGCRHEDLTSQYGDDYASALIEADPEVDFEVVGRSIDATQAVLLSGSGEPLFAAPELVDITYDPDGNETRRAPASQTPATINTETPLRWTGRRIPTGEAVRRFVFQRSLQLTHVDGVTFDFLYSMAKELAEAGEMVLLGAGASGKEPLIMQVNGSPYRGFLEGRINDEQYLLLLHLSNMELKVPAAWQQDPS
;
A
#
# COMPACT_ATOMS: atom_id res chain seq x y z
N MET A 1 -3.24 15.30 7.62
CA MET A 1 -2.73 14.59 6.43
C MET A 1 -1.21 14.57 6.52
N SER A 2 -0.54 13.46 6.20
CA SER A 2 0.93 13.39 6.26
C SER A 2 1.50 13.99 4.97
N GLN A 3 2.08 15.20 5.07
CA GLN A 3 2.87 15.80 4.00
C GLN A 3 4.21 15.05 3.88
N ARG A 4 4.58 14.70 2.65
CA ARG A 4 5.90 14.11 2.35
C ARG A 4 6.75 15.09 1.57
N ARG A 5 8.04 15.21 1.89
CA ARG A 5 8.97 15.98 1.05
C ARG A 5 9.53 15.10 -0.06
N LEU A 6 9.64 15.66 -1.25
CA LEU A 6 10.27 15.01 -2.42
C LEU A 6 11.08 16.04 -3.20
N HIS A 7 12.20 15.59 -3.75
CA HIS A 7 13.06 16.40 -4.60
C HIS A 7 12.63 16.22 -6.07
N LEU A 8 12.42 17.31 -6.80
CA LEU A 8 11.95 17.28 -8.20
C LEU A 8 12.82 18.19 -9.07
N ALA A 9 13.24 17.70 -10.23
CA ALA A 9 13.94 18.46 -11.25
C ALA A 9 13.01 18.75 -12.44
N ASN A 10 13.11 19.96 -12.97
CA ASN A 10 12.44 20.39 -14.19
C ASN A 10 13.26 20.00 -15.45
N PRO A 11 12.74 20.24 -16.68
CA PRO A 11 13.45 19.90 -17.91
C PRO A 11 14.80 20.60 -18.11
N GLN A 12 14.97 21.80 -17.53
CA GLN A 12 16.20 22.58 -17.62
C GLN A 12 17.24 22.15 -16.57
N GLY A 13 16.95 21.12 -15.77
CA GLY A 13 17.84 20.60 -14.74
C GLY A 13 17.84 21.41 -13.44
N ARG A 14 16.98 22.44 -13.31
CA ARG A 14 16.75 23.11 -12.03
C ARG A 14 15.92 22.20 -11.14
N ASP A 15 16.29 22.09 -9.88
CA ASP A 15 15.60 21.24 -8.92
C ASP A 15 15.19 21.98 -7.65
N ALA A 16 14.18 21.43 -6.98
CA ALA A 16 13.66 21.94 -5.72
C ALA A 16 13.03 20.82 -4.89
N VAL A 17 13.11 20.97 -3.56
CA VAL A 17 12.37 20.11 -2.62
C VAL A 17 10.98 20.70 -2.43
N VAL A 18 9.95 19.89 -2.72
CA VAL A 18 8.54 20.28 -2.64
C VAL A 18 7.78 19.33 -1.73
N ALA A 19 6.55 19.68 -1.40
CA ALA A 19 5.64 18.81 -0.64
C ALA A 19 4.80 17.96 -1.58
N GLY A 20 4.48 16.75 -1.15
CA GLY A 20 3.60 15.80 -1.80
C GLY A 20 2.54 15.33 -0.83
N GLU A 21 1.28 15.44 -1.22
CA GLU A 21 0.12 15.11 -0.40
C GLU A 21 -0.80 14.15 -1.14
N ALA A 22 -1.37 13.19 -0.43
CA ALA A 22 -2.47 12.42 -0.99
C ALA A 22 -3.68 13.35 -1.20
N PRO A 23 -4.37 13.28 -2.35
CA PRO A 23 -5.59 14.05 -2.54
C PRO A 23 -6.62 13.65 -1.48
N PRO A 24 -7.45 14.60 -1.00
CA PRO A 24 -8.45 14.33 0.03
C PRO A 24 -9.41 13.23 -0.43
N THR A 25 -9.56 12.19 0.37
CA THR A 25 -10.55 11.13 0.15
C THR A 25 -11.84 11.43 0.91
N PRO A 26 -13.02 11.12 0.34
CA PRO A 26 -14.27 11.20 1.08
C PRO A 26 -14.20 10.30 2.32
N PRO A 27 -14.87 10.66 3.42
CA PRO A 27 -14.86 9.86 4.63
C PRO A 27 -15.44 8.47 4.35
N SER A 28 -14.79 7.44 4.87
CA SER A 28 -15.31 6.08 4.80
C SER A 28 -16.71 6.01 5.41
N PRO A 29 -17.59 5.14 4.90
CA PRO A 29 -18.87 4.86 5.55
C PRO A 29 -18.65 4.50 7.03
N LYS A 30 -19.47 5.06 7.92
CA LYS A 30 -19.42 4.70 9.34
C LYS A 30 -19.95 3.27 9.48
N MET A 31 -19.09 2.33 9.90
CA MET A 31 -19.53 0.97 10.23
C MET A 31 -20.37 1.00 11.51
N GLY A 32 -21.59 0.45 11.46
CA GLY A 32 -22.52 0.58 12.57
C GLY A 32 -23.97 0.26 12.23
N VAL A 33 -24.82 0.20 13.26
CA VAL A 33 -26.27 0.09 13.14
C VAL A 33 -26.90 1.38 13.65
N ASN A 34 -27.88 1.94 12.93
CA ASN A 34 -28.60 3.17 13.32
C ASN A 34 -27.67 4.37 13.63
N GLY A 35 -26.54 4.47 12.93
CA GLY A 35 -25.58 5.57 13.12
C GLY A 35 -24.67 5.43 14.36
N GLN A 36 -24.79 4.35 15.13
CA GLN A 36 -23.89 4.03 16.24
C GLN A 36 -22.69 3.23 15.75
N PRO A 37 -21.45 3.57 16.16
CA PRO A 37 -20.26 2.86 15.70
C PRO A 37 -20.24 1.41 16.19
N ALA A 38 -19.91 0.47 15.30
CA ALA A 38 -19.60 -0.89 15.70
C ALA A 38 -18.26 -0.92 16.48
N GLN A 39 -18.21 -1.66 17.59
CA GLN A 39 -17.00 -1.89 18.35
C GLN A 39 -16.66 -3.38 18.36
N PHE A 40 -15.39 -3.70 18.14
CA PHE A 40 -14.89 -5.07 18.24
C PHE A 40 -14.28 -5.27 19.62
N HIS A 41 -14.87 -6.20 20.38
CA HIS A 41 -14.36 -6.64 21.67
C HIS A 41 -13.82 -8.05 21.52
N ARG A 42 -12.68 -8.33 22.13
CA ARG A 42 -12.10 -9.68 22.19
C ARG A 42 -12.22 -10.18 23.62
N PHE A 43 -12.62 -11.43 23.76
CA PHE A 43 -12.76 -12.09 25.05
C PHE A 43 -12.06 -13.44 25.03
N VAL A 44 -11.61 -13.90 26.19
CA VAL A 44 -11.11 -15.27 26.36
C VAL A 44 -12.27 -16.24 26.18
N ALA A 45 -12.15 -17.14 25.20
CA ALA A 45 -13.19 -18.13 24.88
C ALA A 45 -13.03 -19.46 25.63
N GLY A 46 -11.87 -19.73 26.23
CA GLY A 46 -11.58 -20.97 26.95
C GLY A 46 -10.28 -20.89 27.74
N GLY A 47 -10.23 -21.59 28.87
CA GLY A 47 -9.04 -21.73 29.71
C GLY A 47 -8.06 -22.79 29.21
N ALA A 48 -6.91 -22.90 29.86
CA ALA A 48 -5.98 -24.00 29.64
C ALA A 48 -6.59 -25.29 30.21
N GLY A 49 -6.46 -26.44 29.52
CA GLY A 49 -7.05 -27.70 29.96
C GLY A 49 -8.53 -27.87 29.60
N CYS A 50 -9.15 -26.88 28.97
CA CYS A 50 -10.57 -26.91 28.60
C CYS A 50 -10.81 -27.36 27.15
N ARG A 51 -9.77 -27.77 26.42
CA ARG A 51 -9.90 -28.20 25.02
C ARG A 51 -10.27 -29.67 24.93
N HIS A 52 -10.78 -30.07 23.77
CA HIS A 52 -11.17 -31.45 23.51
C HIS A 52 -10.07 -32.46 23.88
N GLU A 53 -8.81 -32.22 23.47
CA GLU A 53 -7.70 -33.13 23.77
C GLU A 53 -7.45 -33.30 25.28
N ASP A 54 -7.58 -32.21 26.04
CA ASP A 54 -7.41 -32.21 27.49
C ASP A 54 -8.57 -32.93 28.18
N LEU A 55 -9.81 -32.65 27.78
CA LEU A 55 -11.02 -33.27 28.32
C LEU A 55 -11.08 -34.76 28.01
N THR A 56 -10.72 -35.16 26.78
CA THR A 56 -10.60 -36.58 26.40
C THR A 56 -9.54 -37.29 27.24
N SER A 57 -8.41 -36.64 27.51
CA SER A 57 -7.36 -37.21 28.37
C SER A 57 -7.82 -37.36 29.82
N GLN A 58 -8.68 -36.48 30.31
CA GLN A 58 -9.15 -36.46 31.69
C GLN A 58 -10.36 -37.38 31.93
N TYR A 59 -11.32 -37.40 31.01
CA TYR A 59 -12.62 -38.04 31.17
C TYR A 59 -12.85 -39.23 30.22
N GLY A 60 -11.92 -39.48 29.27
CA GLY A 60 -12.07 -40.48 28.20
C GLY A 60 -12.80 -39.93 26.98
N ASP A 61 -12.95 -40.72 25.92
CA ASP A 61 -13.56 -40.27 24.64
C ASP A 61 -15.05 -39.88 24.76
N ASP A 62 -15.77 -40.43 25.76
CA ASP A 62 -17.18 -40.13 26.02
C ASP A 62 -17.33 -39.41 27.37
N TYR A 63 -17.27 -38.09 27.32
CA TYR A 63 -17.36 -37.20 28.47
C TYR A 63 -18.62 -36.34 28.47
N ALA A 64 -19.66 -36.74 27.72
CA ALA A 64 -20.91 -35.97 27.61
C ALA A 64 -21.61 -35.75 28.95
N SER A 65 -21.55 -36.73 29.86
CA SER A 65 -22.10 -36.59 31.20
C SER A 65 -21.36 -35.52 32.02
N ALA A 66 -20.03 -35.43 31.86
CA ALA A 66 -19.23 -34.42 32.56
C ALA A 66 -19.56 -32.99 32.08
N LEU A 67 -19.82 -32.81 30.78
CA LEU A 67 -20.31 -31.53 30.22
C LEU A 67 -21.62 -31.10 30.89
N ILE A 68 -22.59 -32.01 30.96
CA ILE A 68 -23.91 -31.71 31.52
C ILE A 68 -23.85 -31.39 33.02
N GLU A 69 -22.98 -32.07 33.76
CA GLU A 69 -22.95 -31.98 35.23
C GLU A 69 -22.12 -30.81 35.75
N ALA A 70 -21.06 -30.41 35.05
CA ALA A 70 -20.05 -29.53 35.62
C ALA A 70 -19.41 -28.50 34.67
N ASP A 71 -19.77 -28.49 33.38
CA ASP A 71 -19.20 -27.58 32.37
C ASP A 71 -17.64 -27.50 32.40
N PRO A 72 -16.91 -28.64 32.39
CA PRO A 72 -15.44 -28.66 32.50
C PRO A 72 -14.71 -27.96 31.33
N GLU A 73 -15.41 -27.69 30.23
CA GLU A 73 -14.93 -26.87 29.12
C GLU A 73 -14.93 -25.37 29.41
N VAL A 74 -15.56 -24.94 30.51
CA VAL A 74 -15.66 -23.53 30.90
C VAL A 74 -14.82 -23.27 32.15
N ASP A 75 -13.68 -22.62 31.95
CA ASP A 75 -12.93 -22.02 33.07
C ASP A 75 -13.59 -20.69 33.47
N PHE A 76 -14.46 -20.75 34.47
CA PHE A 76 -15.24 -19.61 34.97
C PHE A 76 -14.39 -18.46 35.52
N GLU A 77 -13.11 -18.69 35.86
CA GLU A 77 -12.21 -17.64 36.34
C GLU A 77 -11.60 -16.81 35.20
N VAL A 78 -11.58 -17.35 33.98
CA VAL A 78 -10.90 -16.71 32.83
C VAL A 78 -11.82 -16.42 31.64
N VAL A 79 -12.83 -17.24 31.39
CA VAL A 79 -13.74 -17.08 30.26
C VAL A 79 -14.50 -15.76 30.37
N GLY A 80 -14.61 -15.04 29.25
CA GLY A 80 -15.27 -13.74 29.20
C GLY A 80 -14.42 -12.55 29.64
N ARG A 81 -13.18 -12.77 30.11
CA ARG A 81 -12.24 -11.65 30.37
C ARG A 81 -11.88 -10.94 29.07
N SER A 82 -11.88 -9.61 29.12
CA SER A 82 -11.54 -8.77 27.97
C SER A 82 -10.06 -8.86 27.62
N ILE A 83 -9.76 -8.90 26.33
CA ILE A 83 -8.41 -8.89 25.81
C ILE A 83 -8.17 -7.55 25.11
N ASP A 84 -7.38 -6.69 25.75
CA ASP A 84 -7.02 -5.38 25.19
C ASP A 84 -5.92 -5.50 24.13
N ALA A 85 -4.76 -6.01 24.54
CA ALA A 85 -3.57 -6.13 23.70
C ALA A 85 -3.10 -7.58 23.61
N THR A 86 -2.74 -7.99 22.41
CA THR A 86 -2.15 -9.31 22.12
C THR A 86 -0.74 -9.13 21.60
N GLN A 87 0.20 -9.94 22.07
CA GLN A 87 1.52 -10.09 21.46
C GLN A 87 1.55 -11.39 20.66
N ALA A 88 2.04 -11.32 19.43
CA ALA A 88 2.24 -12.51 18.62
C ALA A 88 3.60 -13.14 18.97
N VAL A 89 3.60 -14.43 19.29
CA VAL A 89 4.79 -15.25 19.46
C VAL A 89 4.75 -16.34 18.40
N LEU A 90 5.84 -16.50 17.65
CA LEU A 90 5.98 -17.58 16.68
C LEU A 90 6.40 -18.84 17.42
N LEU A 91 5.75 -19.96 17.12
CA LEU A 91 6.07 -21.27 17.68
C LEU A 91 6.74 -22.14 16.61
N SER A 92 7.61 -23.05 17.03
CA SER A 92 8.13 -24.13 16.20
C SER A 92 7.03 -25.16 15.87
N GLY A 93 7.32 -26.12 14.99
CA GLY A 93 6.42 -27.26 14.74
C GLY A 93 6.16 -28.14 15.97
N SER A 94 6.98 -28.04 17.02
CA SER A 94 6.80 -28.71 18.32
C SER A 94 6.11 -27.83 19.38
N GLY A 95 5.70 -26.61 19.04
CA GLY A 95 5.02 -25.69 19.96
C GLY A 95 5.95 -24.86 20.85
N GLU A 96 7.26 -24.89 20.62
CA GLU A 96 8.23 -24.12 21.40
C GLU A 96 8.37 -22.68 20.87
N PRO A 97 8.49 -21.65 21.73
CA PRO A 97 8.72 -20.28 21.27
C PRO A 97 9.99 -20.12 20.43
N LEU A 98 9.86 -19.47 19.27
CA LEU A 98 10.99 -19.10 18.43
C LEU A 98 11.59 -17.77 18.89
N PHE A 99 12.89 -17.78 19.23
CA PHE A 99 13.64 -16.59 19.64
C PHE A 99 14.49 -15.98 18.52
N ALA A 100 14.45 -16.56 17.32
CA ALA A 100 15.17 -16.07 16.14
C ALA A 100 14.24 -15.25 15.25
N ALA A 101 14.78 -14.19 14.63
CA ALA A 101 14.07 -13.46 13.59
C ALA A 101 13.80 -14.41 12.41
N PRO A 102 12.58 -14.46 11.87
CA PRO A 102 12.27 -15.31 10.73
C PRO A 102 13.04 -14.85 9.49
N GLU A 103 13.45 -15.80 8.66
CA GLU A 103 13.96 -15.48 7.33
C GLU A 103 12.78 -15.08 6.43
N LEU A 104 12.84 -13.87 5.89
CA LEU A 104 11.83 -13.39 4.94
C LEU A 104 12.20 -13.88 3.53
N VAL A 105 11.22 -14.50 2.86
CA VAL A 105 11.33 -14.97 1.48
C VAL A 105 10.22 -14.37 0.64
N ASP A 106 10.58 -13.88 -0.55
CA ASP A 106 9.62 -13.40 -1.54
C ASP A 106 9.19 -14.56 -2.44
N ILE A 107 7.89 -14.85 -2.45
CA ILE A 107 7.28 -15.89 -3.29
C ILE A 107 6.39 -15.23 -4.35
N THR A 108 6.60 -15.56 -5.62
CA THR A 108 5.78 -15.08 -6.75
C THR A 108 4.92 -16.22 -7.27
N TYR A 109 3.62 -15.96 -7.45
CA TYR A 109 2.67 -16.91 -8.04
C TYR A 109 2.26 -16.46 -9.44
N ASP A 110 1.99 -17.42 -10.32
CA ASP A 110 1.31 -17.16 -11.59
C ASP A 110 -0.21 -16.91 -11.38
N PRO A 111 -0.95 -16.50 -12.42
CA PRO A 111 -2.39 -16.29 -12.31
C PRO A 111 -3.21 -17.53 -11.97
N ASP A 112 -2.67 -18.73 -12.18
CA ASP A 112 -3.32 -20.02 -11.88
C ASP A 112 -3.01 -20.49 -10.44
N GLY A 113 -2.17 -19.76 -9.71
CA GLY A 113 -1.79 -20.01 -8.32
C GLY A 113 -0.55 -20.88 -8.14
N ASN A 114 0.19 -21.21 -9.19
CA ASN A 114 1.43 -21.99 -9.07
C ASN A 114 2.61 -21.07 -8.69
N GLU A 115 3.49 -21.57 -7.81
CA GLU A 115 4.73 -20.86 -7.44
C GLU A 115 5.70 -20.81 -8.64
N THR A 116 6.10 -19.60 -9.04
CA THR A 116 7.03 -19.36 -10.14
C THR A 116 8.43 -18.96 -9.67
N ARG A 117 8.54 -18.38 -8.46
CA ARG A 117 9.82 -17.91 -7.91
C ARG A 117 9.79 -17.86 -6.39
N ARG A 118 10.91 -18.24 -5.77
CA ARG A 118 11.22 -18.05 -4.36
C ARG A 118 12.64 -17.54 -4.20
N ALA A 119 12.82 -16.47 -3.42
CA ALA A 119 14.13 -15.88 -3.16
C ALA A 119 14.19 -15.21 -1.77
N PRO A 120 15.38 -15.02 -1.18
CA PRO A 120 15.52 -14.17 0.01
C PRO A 120 14.97 -12.77 -0.24
N ALA A 121 14.29 -12.21 0.76
CA ALA A 121 13.71 -10.88 0.65
C ALA A 121 14.82 -9.85 0.41
N SER A 122 14.69 -9.09 -0.68
CA SER A 122 15.64 -8.02 -0.99
C SER A 122 15.24 -6.73 -0.28
N GLN A 123 16.21 -6.02 0.28
CA GLN A 123 15.96 -4.68 0.83
C GLN A 123 16.13 -3.63 -0.27
N THR A 124 15.00 -3.14 -0.79
CA THR A 124 15.00 -2.09 -1.82
C THR A 124 14.76 -0.73 -1.15
N PRO A 125 15.70 0.24 -1.27
CA PRO A 125 15.54 1.55 -0.67
C PRO A 125 14.44 2.37 -1.36
N ALA A 126 13.94 3.39 -0.66
CA ALA A 126 13.04 4.37 -1.25
C ALA A 126 13.81 5.27 -2.22
N THR A 127 13.30 5.41 -3.45
CA THR A 127 13.90 6.27 -4.47
C THR A 127 13.26 7.66 -4.49
N ILE A 128 12.09 7.83 -3.86
CA ILE A 128 11.53 9.16 -3.57
C ILE A 128 12.09 9.64 -2.23
N ASN A 129 13.00 10.61 -2.28
CA ASN A 129 13.66 11.20 -1.13
C ASN A 129 13.96 12.69 -1.40
N THR A 130 14.67 13.35 -0.47
CA THR A 130 15.06 14.76 -0.59
C THR A 130 16.46 14.96 -1.15
N GLU A 131 17.23 13.88 -1.35
CA GLU A 131 18.63 13.95 -1.76
C GLU A 131 18.74 13.96 -3.29
N THR A 132 18.11 12.99 -3.95
CA THR A 132 18.17 12.83 -5.41
C THR A 132 16.85 13.26 -6.04
N PRO A 133 16.85 14.19 -7.01
CA PRO A 133 15.62 14.65 -7.62
C PRO A 133 15.00 13.59 -8.54
N LEU A 134 13.67 13.53 -8.54
CA LEU A 134 12.91 12.90 -9.61
C LEU A 134 13.10 13.74 -10.88
N ARG A 135 13.44 13.09 -11.99
CA ARG A 135 13.78 13.76 -13.24
C ARG A 135 12.76 13.45 -14.32
N TRP A 136 12.51 14.44 -15.17
CA TRP A 136 11.77 14.22 -16.40
C TRP A 136 12.59 13.30 -17.31
N THR A 137 11.98 12.19 -17.73
CA THR A 137 12.62 11.22 -18.62
C THR A 137 12.68 11.70 -20.08
N GLY A 138 12.03 12.82 -20.40
CA GLY A 138 11.78 13.29 -21.76
C GLY A 138 10.64 12.55 -22.47
N ARG A 139 10.16 11.43 -21.93
CA ARG A 139 9.03 10.69 -22.49
C ARG A 139 7.72 11.34 -22.08
N ARG A 140 7.08 12.00 -23.04
CA ARG A 140 5.74 12.57 -22.90
C ARG A 140 4.69 11.65 -23.49
N ILE A 141 3.47 11.76 -23.00
CA ILE A 141 2.31 11.01 -23.47
C ILE A 141 1.07 11.92 -23.38
N PRO A 142 0.24 12.02 -24.43
CA PRO A 142 -1.03 12.74 -24.34
C PRO A 142 -1.87 12.25 -23.16
N THR A 143 -2.44 13.17 -22.39
CA THR A 143 -3.21 12.84 -21.18
C THR A 143 -4.33 11.83 -21.48
N GLY A 144 -5.01 12.00 -22.62
CA GLY A 144 -6.05 11.08 -23.09
C GLY A 144 -5.53 9.67 -23.41
N GLU A 145 -4.30 9.52 -23.91
CA GLU A 145 -3.69 8.20 -24.13
C GLU A 145 -3.32 7.57 -22.78
N ALA A 146 -2.69 8.34 -21.90
CA ALA A 146 -2.21 7.85 -20.61
C ALA A 146 -3.32 7.21 -19.76
N VAL A 147 -4.48 7.88 -19.66
CA VAL A 147 -5.63 7.39 -18.87
C VAL A 147 -6.31 6.15 -19.48
N ARG A 148 -6.12 5.89 -20.78
CA ARG A 148 -6.66 4.70 -21.46
C ARG A 148 -5.68 3.52 -21.44
N ARG A 149 -4.40 3.81 -21.24
CA ARG A 149 -3.31 2.84 -21.34
C ARG A 149 -2.78 2.39 -19.98
N PHE A 150 -2.86 3.21 -18.95
CA PHE A 150 -2.32 2.90 -17.63
C PHE A 150 -3.39 2.91 -16.54
N VAL A 151 -3.24 2.04 -15.56
CA VAL A 151 -4.07 2.05 -14.34
C VAL A 151 -3.33 2.82 -13.26
N PHE A 152 -3.81 4.01 -12.92
CA PHE A 152 -3.23 4.82 -11.85
C PHE A 152 -3.75 4.36 -10.49
N GLN A 153 -2.87 3.77 -9.67
CA GLN A 153 -3.24 3.23 -8.36
C GLN A 153 -3.16 4.27 -7.24
N ARG A 154 -2.26 5.25 -7.38
CA ARG A 154 -2.05 6.32 -6.41
C ARG A 154 -1.79 7.63 -7.14
N SER A 155 -2.16 8.73 -6.52
CA SER A 155 -1.83 10.08 -6.98
C SER A 155 -1.34 10.91 -5.80
N LEU A 156 -0.35 11.76 -6.03
CA LEU A 156 0.13 12.76 -5.08
C LEU A 156 -0.07 14.14 -5.71
N GLN A 157 -0.68 15.06 -4.99
CA GLN A 157 -0.63 16.47 -5.35
C GLN A 157 0.70 17.05 -4.88
N LEU A 158 1.45 17.63 -5.82
CA LEU A 158 2.68 18.34 -5.51
C LEU A 158 2.35 19.79 -5.16
N THR A 159 2.78 20.22 -3.98
CA THR A 159 2.51 21.53 -3.41
C THR A 159 3.81 22.28 -3.09
N HIS A 160 3.75 23.59 -3.24
CA HIS A 160 4.86 24.48 -2.93
C HIS A 160 5.01 24.65 -1.42
N VAL A 161 6.24 24.93 -0.98
CA VAL A 161 6.57 25.20 0.42
C VAL A 161 6.88 26.68 0.68
N ASP A 162 7.14 27.44 -0.39
CA ASP A 162 7.44 28.87 -0.40
C ASP A 162 7.09 29.48 -1.77
N GLY A 163 7.30 30.80 -1.94
CA GLY A 163 7.01 31.49 -3.20
C GLY A 163 7.90 31.07 -4.38
N VAL A 164 9.14 30.65 -4.12
CA VAL A 164 10.07 30.24 -5.20
C VAL A 164 9.64 28.88 -5.77
N THR A 165 9.26 27.96 -4.89
CA THR A 165 8.72 26.65 -5.27
C THR A 165 7.33 26.77 -5.88
N PHE A 166 6.56 27.82 -5.55
CA PHE A 166 5.32 28.14 -6.25
C PHE A 166 5.57 28.40 -7.74
N ASP A 167 6.44 29.37 -8.08
CA ASP A 167 6.73 29.71 -9.47
C ASP A 167 7.32 28.51 -10.24
N PHE A 168 8.18 27.74 -9.56
CA PHE A 168 8.76 26.52 -10.10
C PHE A 168 7.68 25.48 -10.47
N LEU A 169 6.78 25.14 -9.55
CA LEU A 169 5.72 24.16 -9.80
C LEU A 169 4.66 24.68 -10.78
N TYR A 170 4.29 25.97 -10.70
CA TYR A 170 3.35 26.62 -11.62
C TYR A 170 3.87 26.56 -13.06
N SER A 171 5.15 26.86 -13.29
CA SER A 171 5.74 26.81 -14.63
C SER A 171 5.68 25.42 -15.25
N MET A 172 5.96 24.37 -14.47
CA MET A 172 5.84 22.98 -14.91
C MET A 172 4.39 22.58 -15.18
N ALA A 173 3.46 22.98 -14.30
CA ALA A 173 2.05 22.69 -14.48
C ALA A 173 1.50 23.35 -15.75
N LYS A 174 1.88 24.60 -16.00
CA LYS A 174 1.52 25.35 -17.21
C LYS A 174 2.04 24.68 -18.47
N GLU A 175 3.32 24.29 -18.49
CA GLU A 175 3.93 23.62 -19.64
C GLU A 175 3.19 22.32 -20.02
N LEU A 176 2.84 21.49 -19.02
CA LEU A 176 2.12 20.24 -19.24
C LEU A 176 0.66 20.46 -19.62
N ALA A 177 -0.01 21.45 -19.00
CA ALA A 177 -1.39 21.79 -19.28
C ALA A 177 -1.58 22.31 -20.71
N GLU A 178 -0.70 23.22 -21.16
CA GLU A 178 -0.73 23.80 -22.51
C GLU A 178 -0.43 22.73 -23.59
N ALA A 179 0.45 21.78 -23.28
CA ALA A 179 0.74 20.66 -24.17
C ALA A 179 -0.38 19.60 -24.21
N GLY A 180 -1.20 19.49 -23.16
CA GLY A 180 -2.20 18.42 -23.02
C GLY A 180 -1.56 17.04 -22.80
N GLU A 181 -0.39 17.01 -22.16
CA GLU A 181 0.45 15.82 -21.99
C GLU A 181 0.84 15.59 -20.53
N MET A 182 1.08 14.33 -20.20
CA MET A 182 1.82 13.93 -19.01
C MET A 182 3.27 13.62 -19.38
N VAL A 183 4.19 13.84 -18.45
CA VAL A 183 5.59 13.42 -18.60
C VAL A 183 5.94 12.32 -17.61
N LEU A 184 6.70 11.33 -18.06
CA LEU A 184 7.21 10.29 -17.17
C LEU A 184 8.35 10.83 -16.32
N LEU A 185 8.28 10.58 -15.02
CA LEU A 185 9.35 10.82 -14.07
C LEU A 185 10.10 9.53 -13.78
N GLY A 186 11.42 9.64 -13.63
CA GLY A 186 12.27 8.58 -13.15
C GLY A 186 13.14 9.05 -12.00
N ALA A 187 13.49 8.11 -11.13
CA ALA A 187 14.35 8.36 -9.97
C ALA A 187 15.81 8.00 -10.28
N GLY A 188 16.67 8.16 -9.26
CA GLY A 188 18.09 7.87 -9.33
C GLY A 188 18.88 8.93 -10.11
N ALA A 189 20.21 8.80 -10.07
CA ALA A 189 21.12 9.78 -10.69
C ALA A 189 20.85 9.96 -12.20
N SER A 190 20.51 8.86 -12.89
CA SER A 190 20.23 8.85 -14.33
C SER A 190 18.77 9.18 -14.70
N GLY A 191 17.87 9.29 -13.73
CA GLY A 191 16.44 9.50 -13.98
C GLY A 191 15.75 8.31 -14.66
N LYS A 192 16.28 7.09 -14.52
CA LYS A 192 15.74 5.88 -15.17
C LYS A 192 15.21 4.83 -14.18
N GLU A 193 15.42 5.06 -12.88
CA GLU A 193 14.97 4.12 -11.86
C GLU A 193 13.47 4.29 -11.58
N PRO A 194 12.77 3.23 -11.15
CA PRO A 194 11.37 3.32 -10.77
C PRO A 194 11.19 4.19 -9.51
N LEU A 195 9.98 4.70 -9.33
CA LEU A 195 9.59 5.45 -8.13
C LEU A 195 9.17 4.46 -7.04
N ILE A 196 9.92 4.44 -5.94
CA ILE A 196 9.70 3.60 -4.77
C ILE A 196 9.48 4.52 -3.58
N MET A 197 8.26 4.48 -3.04
CA MET A 197 7.81 5.41 -1.99
C MET A 197 8.47 5.15 -0.63
N GLN A 198 8.75 3.89 -0.32
CA GLN A 198 9.19 3.46 1.01
C GLN A 198 10.04 2.22 0.86
N VAL A 199 10.83 1.89 1.89
CA VAL A 199 11.65 0.67 1.89
C VAL A 199 10.75 -0.54 1.60
N ASN A 200 11.18 -1.37 0.65
CA ASN A 200 10.44 -2.55 0.15
C ASN A 200 9.04 -2.22 -0.42
N GLY A 201 8.81 -0.96 -0.80
CA GLY A 201 7.60 -0.54 -1.49
C GLY A 201 7.57 -1.01 -2.94
N SER A 202 6.36 -1.11 -3.50
CA SER A 202 6.20 -1.45 -4.91
C SER A 202 6.86 -0.41 -5.83
N PRO A 203 7.52 -0.84 -6.93
CA PRO A 203 8.04 0.06 -7.94
C PRO A 203 6.92 0.61 -8.82
N TYR A 204 6.93 1.92 -9.06
CA TYR A 204 5.95 2.60 -9.91
C TYR A 204 6.62 3.36 -11.06
N ARG A 205 5.89 3.50 -12.17
CA ARG A 205 6.10 4.57 -13.14
C ARG A 205 5.38 5.83 -12.64
N GLY A 206 6.09 6.94 -12.57
CA GLY A 206 5.53 8.24 -12.22
C GLY A 206 5.13 9.01 -13.47
N PHE A 207 3.93 9.56 -13.48
CA PHE A 207 3.41 10.43 -14.53
C PHE A 207 3.04 11.76 -13.91
N LEU A 208 3.69 12.82 -14.35
CA LEU A 208 3.41 14.18 -13.90
C LEU A 208 2.38 14.81 -14.84
N GLU A 209 1.24 15.20 -14.29
CA GLU A 209 0.16 15.94 -14.99
C GLU A 209 0.09 17.36 -14.41
N GLY A 210 0.01 18.36 -15.29
CA GLY A 210 -0.24 19.75 -14.92
C GLY A 210 -1.62 20.23 -15.33
N ARG A 211 -2.26 21.04 -14.49
CA ARG A 211 -3.46 21.80 -14.80
C ARG A 211 -3.28 23.24 -14.28
N ILE A 212 -3.89 24.18 -14.99
CA ILE A 212 -3.86 25.60 -14.64
C ILE A 212 -5.27 26.17 -14.62
N ASN A 213 -5.50 27.13 -13.74
CA ASN A 213 -6.69 27.95 -13.67
C ASN A 213 -6.28 29.37 -13.27
N ASP A 214 -6.07 30.24 -14.27
CA ASP A 214 -5.47 31.56 -14.09
C ASP A 214 -4.15 31.49 -13.30
N GLU A 215 -4.07 32.12 -12.13
CA GLU A 215 -2.89 32.13 -11.25
C GLU A 215 -2.81 30.90 -10.33
N GLN A 216 -3.70 29.91 -10.50
CA GLN A 216 -3.70 28.68 -9.73
C GLN A 216 -3.15 27.53 -10.57
N TYR A 217 -2.48 26.59 -9.91
CA TYR A 217 -2.06 25.34 -10.53
C TYR A 217 -2.51 24.12 -9.73
N LEU A 218 -2.60 23.00 -10.43
CA LEU A 218 -2.65 21.68 -9.85
C LEU A 218 -1.59 20.83 -10.56
N LEU A 219 -0.66 20.27 -9.79
CA LEU A 219 0.37 19.38 -10.31
C LEU A 219 0.20 18.03 -9.63
N LEU A 220 -0.10 16.98 -10.41
CA LEU A 220 -0.37 15.64 -9.91
C LEU A 220 0.71 14.67 -10.37
N LEU A 221 1.28 13.94 -9.43
CA LEU A 221 2.13 12.79 -9.69
C LEU A 221 1.29 11.50 -9.57
N HIS A 222 0.89 10.96 -10.71
CA HIS A 222 0.21 9.67 -10.79
C HIS A 222 1.20 8.52 -10.79
N LEU A 223 0.91 7.47 -10.02
CA LEU A 223 1.74 6.28 -9.89
C LEU A 223 1.00 5.09 -10.47
N SER A 224 1.63 4.44 -11.44
CA SER A 224 1.13 3.23 -12.08
C SER A 224 2.22 2.16 -12.19
N ASN A 225 1.87 0.92 -11.87
CA ASN A 225 2.69 -0.27 -12.13
C ASN A 225 1.97 -1.24 -13.08
N MET A 226 0.85 -0.82 -13.69
CA MET A 226 0.01 -1.64 -14.55
C MET A 226 -0.31 -0.92 -15.86
N GLU A 227 -0.06 -1.61 -16.96
CA GLU A 227 -0.41 -1.17 -18.32
C GLU A 227 -1.53 -2.07 -18.84
N LEU A 228 -2.59 -1.46 -19.34
CA LEU A 228 -3.73 -2.15 -19.93
C LEU A 228 -3.32 -2.73 -21.27
N LYS A 229 -3.62 -4.01 -21.48
CA LYS A 229 -3.49 -4.68 -22.78
C LYS A 229 -4.86 -4.74 -23.42
N VAL A 230 -4.91 -4.52 -24.73
CA VAL A 230 -6.12 -4.79 -25.51
C VAL A 230 -6.42 -6.29 -25.40
N PRO A 231 -7.64 -6.68 -25.00
CA PRO A 231 -8.05 -8.09 -25.00
C PRO A 231 -7.84 -8.72 -26.37
N ALA A 232 -7.32 -9.95 -26.42
CA ALA A 232 -7.06 -10.67 -27.67
C ALA A 232 -8.32 -10.79 -28.55
N ALA A 233 -9.49 -10.89 -27.93
CA ALA A 233 -10.79 -10.94 -28.61
C ALA A 233 -11.13 -9.67 -29.42
N TRP A 234 -10.54 -8.52 -29.10
CA TRP A 234 -10.78 -7.24 -29.78
C TRP A 234 -9.69 -6.88 -30.80
N GLN A 235 -8.66 -7.71 -30.94
CA GLN A 235 -7.60 -7.51 -31.93
C GLN A 235 -7.95 -8.04 -33.32
N GLN A 236 -9.08 -8.74 -33.48
CA GLN A 236 -9.49 -9.40 -34.73
C GLN A 236 -10.51 -8.61 -35.56
N ASP A 237 -10.95 -7.43 -35.12
CA ASP A 237 -11.96 -6.64 -35.85
C ASP A 237 -11.41 -5.25 -36.23
N PRO A 238 -10.64 -5.14 -37.32
CA PRO A 238 -10.36 -3.86 -37.94
C PRO A 238 -11.56 -3.50 -38.84
N SER A 239 -12.52 -2.76 -38.28
CA SER A 239 -13.49 -2.01 -39.10
C SER A 239 -12.84 -0.77 -39.71
#